data_AF-A0A2I0NHH3-F1
#
_entry.id   AF-A0A2I0NHH3-F1
#
_cell.length_a   1.000
_cell.length_b   1.000
_cell.length_c   1.000
_cell.angle_alpha   90.00
_cell.angle_beta   90.00
_cell.angle_gamma   90.00
#
_symmetry.space_group_name_H-M   'P 1'
#
loop_
_entity.id
_entity.type
_entity.pdbx_description
1 polymer ?
#
loop_
_entity_poly.entity_id
_entity_poly.type
_entity_poly.pdbx_seq_one_letter_code
_entity_poly.pdbx_strand_id
1 'polypeptide(L)'
;MDIIIGKCGIACGVCKNYNNGCLGCEKENSQNDLCLIFRCAEEKSVSYCIQCGNYPCNLMRGLSKSYCPVFSKNGIITVIENTIN
;
A
#
# COMPACT_ATOMS: atom_id res chain seq x y z
N MET A 1 5.27 17.35 -9.16
CA MET A 1 4.08 16.61 -8.68
C MET A 1 4.56 15.77 -7.53
N ASP A 2 4.04 16.02 -6.33
CA ASP A 2 4.55 15.38 -5.13
C ASP A 2 4.02 13.96 -4.99
N ILE A 3 4.91 13.02 -4.67
CA ILE A 3 4.54 11.63 -4.45
C ILE A 3 4.04 11.50 -3.01
N ILE A 4 2.77 11.16 -2.84
CA ILE A 4 2.19 10.87 -1.52
C ILE A 4 2.48 9.42 -1.18
N ILE A 5 3.21 9.19 -0.09
CA ILE A 5 3.49 7.85 0.44
C ILE A 5 2.60 7.63 1.66
N GLY A 6 1.86 6.52 1.68
CA GLY A 6 1.10 6.14 2.87
C GLY A 6 1.97 5.52 3.96
N LYS A 7 1.47 5.47 5.19
CA LYS A 7 2.17 4.79 6.31
C LYS A 7 2.47 3.31 6.02
N CYS A 8 1.76 2.68 5.08
CA CYS A 8 2.10 1.34 4.57
C CYS A 8 3.43 1.26 3.79
N GLY A 9 4.03 2.40 3.42
CA GLY A 9 5.22 2.50 2.56
C GLY A 9 4.92 2.41 1.06
N ILE A 10 3.64 2.38 0.67
CA ILE A 10 3.22 2.33 -0.74
C ILE A 10 2.82 3.74 -1.19
N ALA A 11 3.23 4.11 -2.41
CA ALA A 11 2.77 5.34 -3.04
C ALA A 11 1.25 5.30 -3.26
N CYS A 12 0.54 6.34 -2.84
CA CYS A 12 -0.91 6.44 -2.99
C CYS A 12 -1.34 6.26 -4.44
N GLY A 13 -0.55 6.71 -5.43
CA GLY A 13 -0.84 6.48 -6.85
C GLY A 13 -0.95 5.01 -7.27
N VAL A 14 -0.42 4.07 -6.48
CA VAL A 14 -0.53 2.61 -6.70
C VAL A 14 -1.63 2.00 -5.83
N CYS A 15 -2.13 2.72 -4.83
CA CYS A 15 -3.16 2.26 -3.91
C CYS A 15 -4.53 2.18 -4.60
N LYS A 16 -5.21 1.03 -4.51
CA LYS A 16 -6.51 0.80 -5.18
C LYS A 16 -7.65 1.70 -4.66
N ASN A 17 -7.49 2.23 -3.45
CA ASN A 17 -8.48 3.10 -2.82
C ASN A 17 -8.22 4.58 -3.15
N TYR A 18 -7.00 4.95 -3.52
CA TYR A 18 -6.65 6.34 -3.83
C TYR A 18 -7.41 6.82 -5.06
N ASN A 19 -8.00 8.02 -4.99
CA ASN A 19 -8.95 8.57 -5.97
C ASN A 19 -10.26 7.77 -6.14
N ASN A 20 -10.51 6.74 -5.32
CA ASN A 20 -11.78 6.03 -5.22
C ASN A 20 -12.38 6.23 -3.82
N GLY A 21 -12.61 7.49 -3.47
CA GLY A 21 -13.09 7.90 -2.14
C GLY A 21 -12.00 8.19 -1.11
N CYS A 22 -10.73 7.80 -1.35
CA CYS A 22 -9.60 8.18 -0.50
C CYS A 22 -8.85 9.40 -1.05
N LEU A 23 -8.67 10.42 -0.20
CA LEU A 23 -7.99 11.68 -0.57
C LEU A 23 -6.45 11.67 -0.38
N GLY A 24 -5.88 10.51 -0.07
CA GLY A 24 -4.47 10.34 0.29
C GLY A 24 -4.30 9.98 1.76
N CYS A 25 -3.22 9.29 2.10
CA CYS A 25 -3.09 8.58 3.39
C CYS A 25 -3.34 9.47 4.61
N GLU A 26 -2.57 10.54 4.79
CA GLU A 26 -2.72 11.43 5.95
C GLU A 26 -4.07 12.16 5.93
N LYS A 27 -4.45 12.73 4.77
CA LYS A 27 -5.68 13.50 4.63
C LYS A 27 -6.93 12.68 4.94
N GLU A 28 -7.02 11.48 4.38
CA GLU A 28 -8.15 10.57 4.60
C GLU A 28 -8.30 10.18 6.07
N ASN A 29 -7.19 9.82 6.71
CA ASN A 29 -7.24 9.27 8.05
C ASN A 29 -7.27 10.34 9.15
N SER A 30 -6.94 11.59 8.83
CA SER A 30 -7.21 12.73 9.73
C SER A 30 -8.71 13.01 9.94
N GLN A 31 -9.56 12.54 9.03
CA GLN A 31 -11.01 12.81 9.06
C GLN A 31 -11.84 11.58 9.42
N ASN A 32 -11.48 10.42 8.87
CA ASN A 32 -12.36 9.24 8.91
C ASN A 32 -11.72 7.99 9.56
N ASP A 33 -10.40 7.99 9.84
CA ASP A 33 -9.64 6.83 10.37
C ASP A 33 -10.01 5.46 9.76
N LEU A 34 -10.13 5.39 8.43
CA LEU A 34 -10.65 4.20 7.72
C LEU A 34 -9.57 3.16 7.40
N CYS A 35 -8.30 3.56 7.34
CA CYS A 35 -7.21 2.67 6.96
C CYS A 35 -6.64 1.94 8.18
N LEU A 36 -6.90 0.64 8.28
CA LEU A 36 -6.37 -0.20 9.36
C LEU A 36 -4.84 -0.14 9.49
N ILE A 37 -4.11 0.06 8.39
CA ILE A 37 -2.65 0.16 8.42
C ILE A 37 -2.19 1.53 8.92
N PHE A 38 -2.92 2.59 8.61
CA PHE A 38 -2.66 3.91 9.18
C PHE A 38 -2.82 3.86 10.70
N ARG A 39 -3.96 3.37 11.17
CA ARG A 39 -4.24 3.23 12.61
C ARG A 39 -3.19 2.38 13.32
N CYS A 40 -2.81 1.24 12.73
CA CYS A 40 -1.77 0.38 13.30
C CYS A 40 -0.40 1.08 13.38
N ALA A 41 -0.06 1.93 12.42
CA ALA A 41 1.18 2.70 12.43
C ALA A 41 1.16 3.80 13.51
N GLU A 42 0.02 4.49 13.69
CA GLU A 42 -0.20 5.45 14.78
C GLU A 42 -0.08 4.80 16.15
N GLU A 43 -0.76 3.67 16.37
CA GLU A 43 -0.72 2.91 17.64
C GLU A 43 0.70 2.43 17.99
N LYS A 44 1.53 2.20 16.97
CA LYS A 44 2.93 1.76 17.13
C LYS A 44 3.93 2.90 17.10
N SER A 45 3.47 4.14 16.95
CA SER A 45 4.30 5.34 16.83
C SER A 45 5.39 5.22 15.75
N VAL A 46 5.06 4.61 14.60
CA VAL A 46 5.96 4.50 13.45
C VAL A 46 5.43 5.35 12.30
N SER A 47 6.33 6.07 11.61
CA SER A 47 5.94 6.84 10.43
C SER A 47 5.61 5.95 9.25
N TYR A 48 6.34 4.83 9.11
CA TYR A 48 6.13 3.85 8.05
C TYR A 48 6.20 2.42 8.57
N CYS A 49 5.46 1.51 7.95
CA CYS A 49 5.45 0.10 8.31
C CYS A 49 6.85 -0.53 8.28
N ILE A 50 7.76 -0.10 7.40
CA ILE A 50 9.14 -0.62 7.35
C ILE A 50 9.95 -0.33 8.62
N GLN A 51 9.55 0.66 9.42
CA GLN A 51 10.18 0.99 10.70
C GLN A 51 9.63 0.15 11.86
N CYS A 52 8.56 -0.62 11.64
CA CYS A 52 7.99 -1.49 12.65
C CYS A 52 8.87 -2.72 12.84
N GLY A 53 9.20 -3.06 14.09
CA GLY A 53 9.99 -4.26 14.42
C GLY A 53 9.35 -5.59 14.00
N ASN A 54 8.04 -5.59 13.71
CA ASN A 54 7.30 -6.77 13.23
C ASN A 54 7.11 -6.76 11.70
N TYR A 55 7.80 -5.89 10.97
CA TYR A 55 7.68 -5.82 9.52
C TYR A 55 8.44 -6.98 8.84
N PRO A 56 7.87 -7.65 7.82
CA PRO A 56 6.50 -7.52 7.33
C PRO A 56 5.50 -8.28 8.22
N CYS A 57 4.39 -7.63 8.59
CA CYS A 57 3.35 -8.25 9.42
C CYS A 57 2.17 -8.76 8.60
N ASN A 58 1.21 -9.44 9.25
CA ASN A 58 0.04 -10.00 8.58
C ASN A 58 -0.86 -8.95 7.90
N LEU A 59 -0.90 -7.70 8.38
CA LEU A 59 -1.63 -6.61 7.72
C LEU A 59 -1.00 -6.28 6.34
N MET A 60 0.32 -6.36 6.21
CA MET A 60 1.02 -6.12 4.94
C MET A 60 0.83 -7.27 3.95
N ARG A 61 0.72 -8.53 4.43
CA ARG A 61 0.41 -9.69 3.57
C ARG A 61 -0.97 -9.59 2.90
N GLY A 62 -1.92 -8.87 3.50
CA GLY A 62 -3.21 -8.58 2.88
C GLY A 62 -3.10 -7.59 1.71
N LEU A 63 -2.17 -6.65 1.78
CA LEU A 63 -1.92 -5.67 0.72
C LEU A 63 -1.22 -6.32 -0.48
N SER A 64 -0.24 -7.20 -0.27
CA SER A 64 0.45 -7.85 -1.40
C SER A 64 -0.51 -8.64 -2.28
N LYS A 65 -1.58 -9.25 -1.74
CA LYS A 65 -2.64 -9.87 -2.57
C LYS A 65 -3.44 -8.87 -3.40
N SER A 66 -3.61 -7.64 -2.91
CA SER A 66 -4.34 -6.56 -3.62
C SER A 66 -3.47 -5.81 -4.63
N TYR A 67 -2.13 -5.83 -4.48
CA TYR A 67 -1.19 -5.10 -5.34
C TYR A 67 -0.28 -5.99 -6.20
N CYS A 68 -0.22 -7.30 -5.93
CA CYS A 68 0.56 -8.23 -6.74
C CYS A 68 -0.21 -8.53 -8.03
N PRO A 69 0.31 -8.14 -9.21
CA PRO A 69 -0.35 -8.41 -10.48
C PRO A 69 -0.57 -9.91 -10.73
N VAL A 70 0.25 -10.79 -10.11
CA VAL A 70 0.16 -12.25 -10.20
C VAL A 70 -1.14 -12.81 -9.57
N PHE A 71 -1.76 -12.09 -8.63
CA PHE A 71 -3.00 -12.51 -7.97
C PHE A 71 -4.26 -11.77 -8.45
N SER A 72 -4.14 -10.89 -9.44
CA SER A 72 -5.32 -10.30 -10.08
C SER A 72 -6.11 -11.43 -10.77
N LYS A 73 -7.42 -11.48 -10.51
CA LYS A 73 -8.32 -12.60 -10.82
C LYS A 73 -8.48 -12.92 -12.33
N ASN A 74 -7.73 -12.25 -13.19
CA ASN A 74 -7.59 -12.48 -14.63
C ASN A 74 -6.11 -12.47 -14.99
N GLY A 75 -5.35 -13.44 -14.45
CA GLY A 75 -3.95 -13.66 -14.80
C GLY A 75 -3.80 -14.04 -16.28
N ILE A 76 -3.71 -13.04 -17.15
CA ILE A 76 -2.99 -13.20 -18.40
C ILE A 76 -1.52 -12.96 -18.06
N ILE A 77 -0.79 -14.05 -18.08
CA ILE A 77 0.66 -14.13 -18.09
C ILE A 77 1.20 -13.15 -19.13
N THR A 78 2.00 -12.18 -18.71
CA THR A 78 3.09 -11.69 -19.56
C THR A 78 4.26 -11.31 -18.68
N VAL A 79 4.95 -12.34 -18.20
CA VAL A 79 6.41 -12.25 -18.05
C VAL A 79 6.95 -13.31 -19.00
N ILE A 80 7.35 -12.86 -20.19
CA ILE A 80 8.40 -13.53 -20.93
C ILE A 80 9.45 -12.46 -21.23
N GLU A 81 10.64 -12.80 -20.75
CA GLU A 81 11.91 -12.13 -20.92
C GLU A 81 12.14 -11.73 -22.38
N ASN A 82 12.71 -10.55 -22.60
CA ASN A 82 13.59 -10.30 -23.74
C ASN A 82 14.66 -9.29 -23.30
N THR A 83 15.76 -9.87 -22.80
CA THR A 83 17.12 -9.66 -23.27
C THR A 83 17.48 -8.26 -23.76
N ILE A 84 18.40 -7.64 -23.02
CA ILE A 84 19.59 -6.92 -23.52
C ILE A 84 19.44 -6.33 -24.93
N ASN A 85 19.38 -4.99 -24.98
CA ASN A 85 20.08 -4.22 -26.00
C ASN A 85 21.11 -3.34 -25.31
#